data_AF-A0A167VYN5-F1
#
_entry.id   AF-A0A167VYN5-F1
#
_cell.length_a   1.000
_cell.length_b   1.000
_cell.length_c   1.000
_cell.angle_alpha   90.00
_cell.angle_beta   90.00
_cell.angle_gamma   90.00
#
_symmetry.space_group_name_H-M   'P 1'
#
loop_
_entity.id
_entity.type
_entity.pdbx_description
1 polymer ?
#
loop_
_entity_poly.entity_id
_entity_poly.type
_entity_poly.pdbx_seq_one_letter_code
_entity_poly.pdbx_strand_id
1 'polypeptide(L)'
;MHFTQTIVAALLAAATSAVAAPTAMSMAAAGPEWSFLDVKRFCTTTGCDWTFKIDNHQSGTTAVNFHTRNEHENGGPLTVGDYTITSGWSGQFGPGNGFTTFSVVNNARRLIAYPAYTDKEVQGGNTVSPNRSYPVQNIPK
;
A
#
# COMPACT_ATOMS: atom_id res chain seq x y z
N MET A 1 -73.66 34.75 -20.42
CA MET A 1 -72.90 35.28 -19.25
C MET A 1 -71.54 34.63 -19.26
N HIS A 2 -70.50 35.45 -19.46
CA HIS A 2 -69.08 35.08 -19.38
C HIS A 2 -68.67 34.86 -17.92
N PHE A 3 -67.89 33.83 -17.63
CA PHE A 3 -67.01 33.81 -16.47
C PHE A 3 -65.62 33.27 -16.87
N THR A 4 -64.82 34.24 -17.31
CA THR A 4 -63.42 34.52 -16.99
C THR A 4 -62.56 33.42 -16.34
N GLN A 5 -61.57 32.98 -17.14
CA GLN A 5 -60.15 32.73 -16.82
C GLN A 5 -59.72 32.53 -15.36
N THR A 6 -59.01 31.43 -15.10
CA THR A 6 -57.66 31.47 -14.49
C THR A 6 -56.90 30.19 -14.82
N ILE A 7 -55.82 30.33 -15.60
CA ILE A 7 -54.83 29.28 -15.86
C ILE A 7 -53.81 29.39 -14.73
N VAL A 8 -53.69 28.37 -13.89
CA VAL A 8 -52.60 28.26 -12.91
C VAL A 8 -51.45 27.50 -13.57
N ALA A 9 -50.50 28.24 -14.14
CA ALA A 9 -49.25 27.70 -14.61
C ALA A 9 -48.32 27.48 -13.41
N ALA A 10 -48.25 26.24 -12.91
CA ALA A 10 -47.24 25.85 -11.93
C ALA A 10 -45.88 25.70 -12.63
N LEU A 11 -45.02 26.70 -12.50
CA LEU A 11 -43.61 26.63 -12.86
C LEU A 11 -42.90 25.65 -11.92
N LEU A 12 -42.72 24.40 -12.37
CA LEU A 12 -41.72 23.51 -11.78
C LEU A 12 -40.34 24.06 -12.16
N ALA A 13 -39.77 24.89 -11.29
CA ALA A 13 -38.35 25.20 -11.33
C ALA A 13 -37.58 23.90 -11.06
N ALA A 14 -37.14 23.23 -12.14
CA ALA A 14 -36.17 22.16 -12.07
C ALA A 14 -34.85 22.77 -11.56
N ALA A 15 -34.66 22.75 -10.24
CA ALA A 15 -33.35 22.95 -9.66
C ALA A 15 -32.51 21.73 -10.01
N THR A 16 -31.89 21.75 -11.20
CA THR A 16 -30.82 20.81 -11.53
C THR A 16 -29.62 21.20 -10.67
N SER A 17 -29.57 20.68 -9.44
CA SER A 17 -28.33 20.64 -8.68
C SER A 17 -27.33 19.85 -9.52
N ALA A 18 -26.40 20.56 -10.17
CA ALA A 18 -25.24 19.96 -10.80
C ALA A 18 -24.39 19.33 -9.69
N VAL A 19 -24.67 18.07 -9.36
CA VAL A 19 -23.81 17.28 -8.50
C VAL A 19 -22.57 17.00 -9.36
N ALA A 20 -21.45 17.63 -9.03
CA ALA A 20 -20.17 17.25 -9.63
C ALA A 20 -19.97 15.75 -9.38
N ALA A 21 -19.96 14.94 -10.44
CA ALA A 21 -19.67 13.53 -10.31
C ALA A 21 -18.27 13.39 -9.68
N PRO A 22 -18.08 12.53 -8.67
CA PRO A 22 -16.76 12.31 -8.12
C PRO A 22 -15.84 11.84 -9.26
N THR A 23 -14.78 12.59 -9.50
CA THR A 23 -13.69 12.14 -10.38
C THR A 23 -13.10 10.90 -9.73
N ALA A 24 -13.29 9.74 -10.35
CA ALA A 24 -12.70 8.50 -9.90
C ALA A 24 -11.17 8.65 -9.96
N MET A 25 -10.53 8.85 -8.80
CA MET A 25 -9.07 8.81 -8.70
C MET A 25 -8.65 7.34 -8.64
N SER A 26 -7.95 6.87 -9.67
CA SER A 26 -7.32 5.55 -9.62
C SER A 26 -6.07 5.65 -8.75
N MET A 27 -6.04 4.87 -7.67
CA MET A 27 -4.85 4.69 -6.84
C MET A 27 -3.87 3.70 -7.46
N ALA A 28 -4.26 2.96 -8.51
CA ALA A 28 -3.36 2.06 -9.22
C ALA A 28 -2.34 2.85 -10.04
N ALA A 29 -1.05 2.56 -9.85
CA ALA A 29 -0.02 3.11 -10.71
C ALA A 29 -0.08 2.45 -12.09
N ALA A 30 0.06 3.25 -13.15
CA ALA A 30 0.30 2.74 -14.49
C ALA A 30 1.78 2.32 -14.58
N GLY A 31 2.11 1.12 -14.11
CA GLY A 31 3.49 0.62 -14.09
C GLY A 31 3.56 -0.86 -13.72
N PRO A 32 4.72 -1.51 -13.96
CA PRO A 32 4.92 -2.89 -13.52
C PRO A 32 4.84 -2.97 -12.00
N GLU A 33 4.37 -4.11 -11.50
CA GLU A 33 4.49 -4.47 -10.10
C GLU A 33 5.96 -4.44 -9.66
N TRP A 34 6.22 -4.18 -8.38
CA TRP A 34 7.57 -4.30 -7.84
C TRP A 34 7.78 -5.70 -7.29
N SER A 35 8.91 -6.32 -7.65
CA SER A 35 9.31 -7.62 -7.15
C SER A 35 10.20 -7.48 -5.92
N PHE A 36 9.90 -8.27 -4.91
CA PHE A 36 10.66 -8.36 -3.68
C PHE A 36 11.35 -9.71 -3.64
N LEU A 37 12.68 -9.65 -3.73
CA LEU A 37 13.51 -10.83 -3.95
C LEU A 37 14.19 -11.24 -2.65
N ASP A 38 14.35 -12.55 -2.48
CA ASP A 38 15.13 -13.17 -1.40
C ASP A 38 14.71 -12.70 0.01
N VAL A 39 13.41 -12.50 0.21
CA VAL A 39 12.88 -11.96 1.47
C VAL A 39 13.07 -12.98 2.58
N LYS A 40 13.69 -12.55 3.68
CA LYS A 40 13.83 -13.36 4.89
C LYS A 40 13.79 -12.47 6.14
N ARG A 41 13.36 -13.06 7.26
CA ARG A 41 13.47 -12.47 8.61
C ARG A 41 14.31 -13.38 9.49
N PHE A 42 15.35 -12.85 10.10
CA PHE A 42 16.13 -13.56 11.11
C PHE A 42 16.04 -12.82 12.44
N CYS A 43 15.63 -13.52 13.50
CA CYS A 43 15.43 -12.94 14.82
C CYS A 43 16.43 -13.50 15.83
N THR A 44 16.96 -12.61 16.67
CA THR A 44 17.78 -12.93 17.85
C THR A 44 17.12 -12.34 19.10
N THR A 45 17.77 -12.48 20.25
CA THR A 45 17.31 -11.87 21.51
C THR A 45 17.32 -10.34 21.50
N THR A 46 18.03 -9.71 20.56
CA THR A 46 18.20 -8.25 20.49
C THR A 46 17.40 -7.59 19.37
N GLY A 47 16.67 -8.38 18.57
CA GLY A 47 15.82 -7.87 17.50
C GLY A 47 15.74 -8.79 16.29
N CYS A 48 15.04 -8.33 15.26
CA CYS A 48 14.85 -9.06 14.01
C CYS A 48 15.34 -8.24 12.82
N ASP A 49 16.17 -8.87 12.01
CA ASP A 49 16.67 -8.33 10.76
C ASP A 49 15.89 -8.91 9.59
N TRP A 50 15.35 -8.01 8.78
CA TRP A 50 14.74 -8.29 7.50
C TRP A 50 15.72 -7.97 6.39
N THR A 51 15.91 -8.90 5.47
CA THR A 51 16.72 -8.66 4.27
C THR A 51 15.94 -9.02 3.03
N PHE A 52 15.98 -8.16 2.03
CA PHE A 52 15.36 -8.39 0.73
C PHE A 52 15.96 -7.45 -0.32
N LYS A 53 15.63 -7.66 -1.59
CA LYS A 53 15.93 -6.72 -2.66
C LYS A 53 14.65 -6.20 -3.29
N ILE A 54 14.63 -4.92 -3.61
CA ILE A 54 13.55 -4.27 -4.36
C ILE A 54 13.96 -4.24 -5.83
N ASP A 55 13.17 -4.86 -6.69
CA ASP A 55 13.26 -4.75 -8.14
C ASP A 55 12.02 -4.01 -8.67
N ASN A 56 12.24 -2.81 -9.21
CA ASN A 56 11.19 -1.98 -9.79
C ASN A 56 11.07 -2.15 -11.31
N HIS A 57 11.82 -3.08 -11.90
CA HIS A 57 11.89 -3.39 -13.34
C HIS A 57 12.30 -2.21 -14.23
N GLN A 58 12.96 -1.21 -13.66
CA GLN A 58 13.42 -0.01 -14.37
C GLN A 58 14.87 0.33 -14.08
N SER A 59 15.32 0.07 -12.86
CA SER A 59 16.69 0.19 -12.42
C SER A 59 17.17 -1.18 -11.91
N GLY A 60 18.48 -1.31 -11.64
CA GLY A 60 18.99 -2.46 -10.90
C GLY A 60 18.30 -2.62 -9.52
N THR A 61 18.51 -3.78 -8.91
CA THR A 61 17.90 -4.11 -7.61
C THR A 61 18.49 -3.28 -6.47
N THR A 62 17.66 -2.83 -5.54
CA THR A 62 18.10 -2.15 -4.31
C THR A 62 18.06 -3.12 -3.13
N ALA A 63 19.22 -3.43 -2.54
CA ALA A 63 19.30 -4.29 -1.36
C ALA A 63 18.87 -3.52 -0.10
N VAL A 64 18.05 -4.16 0.74
CA VAL A 64 17.52 -3.59 1.98
C VAL A 64 17.89 -4.48 3.15
N ASN A 65 18.42 -3.88 4.22
CA ASN A 65 18.56 -4.48 5.54
C ASN A 65 17.77 -3.63 6.53
N PHE A 66 16.69 -4.19 7.07
CA PHE A 66 15.72 -3.46 7.88
C PHE A 66 15.58 -4.11 9.26
N HIS A 67 15.72 -3.32 10.32
CA HIS A 67 15.73 -3.82 11.68
C HIS A 67 14.45 -3.47 12.44
N THR A 68 14.00 -4.39 13.29
CA THR A 68 12.88 -4.25 14.24
C THR A 68 13.32 -4.75 15.60
N ARG A 69 12.83 -4.18 16.73
CA ARG A 69 13.31 -4.61 18.05
C ARG A 69 12.77 -5.99 18.45
N ASN A 70 11.69 -6.44 17.82
CA ASN A 70 11.20 -7.82 17.90
C ASN A 70 10.29 -8.16 16.71
N GLU A 71 9.87 -9.42 16.63
CA GLU A 71 9.07 -10.01 15.54
C GLU A 71 7.64 -9.45 15.40
N HIS A 72 7.07 -8.89 16.47
CA HIS A 72 5.69 -8.39 16.52
C HIS A 72 5.63 -6.85 16.62
N GLU A 73 6.66 -6.17 16.12
CA GLU A 73 6.78 -4.72 16.21
C GLU A 73 6.68 -4.03 14.85
N ASN A 74 6.21 -2.78 14.90
CA ASN A 74 6.34 -1.84 13.80
C ASN A 74 7.79 -1.32 13.73
N GLY A 75 8.28 -1.06 12.53
CA GLY A 75 9.64 -0.60 12.30
C GLY A 75 9.74 0.63 11.41
N GLY A 76 10.96 1.18 11.35
CA GLY A 76 11.33 2.30 10.49
C GLY A 76 11.10 3.69 11.13
N PRO A 77 11.27 4.77 10.34
CA PRO A 77 11.61 4.74 8.91
C PRO A 77 13.07 4.36 8.65
N LEU A 78 13.30 3.58 7.58
CA LEU A 78 14.61 3.34 6.98
C LEU A 78 14.64 3.95 5.59
N THR A 79 15.70 4.68 5.25
CA THR A 79 15.91 5.18 3.89
C THR A 79 17.05 4.43 3.22
N VAL A 80 16.80 3.89 2.02
CA VAL A 80 17.80 3.22 1.18
C VAL A 80 17.59 3.62 -0.28
N GLY A 81 18.58 4.31 -0.86
CA GLY A 81 18.41 4.90 -2.20
C GLY A 81 17.20 5.84 -2.24
N ASP A 82 16.34 5.65 -3.24
CA ASP A 82 15.11 6.44 -3.41
C ASP A 82 13.94 5.98 -2.51
N TYR A 83 14.13 4.90 -1.74
CA TYR A 83 13.07 4.28 -0.98
C TYR A 83 13.08 4.69 0.49
N THR A 84 11.91 5.05 1.02
CA THR A 84 11.64 5.12 2.46
C THR A 84 10.75 3.94 2.84
N ILE A 85 11.15 3.21 3.86
CA ILE A 85 10.56 1.93 4.25
C ILE A 85 10.13 2.01 5.71
N THR A 86 8.88 1.66 5.99
CA THR A 86 8.37 1.36 7.33
C THR A 86 7.74 -0.02 7.34
N SER A 87 7.50 -0.58 8.52
CA SER A 87 6.76 -1.84 8.66
C SER A 87 5.68 -1.75 9.73
N GLY A 88 4.62 -2.53 9.55
CA GLY A 88 3.60 -2.77 10.56
C GLY A 88 3.37 -4.26 10.75
N TRP A 89 3.32 -4.73 12.00
CA TRP A 89 2.93 -6.10 12.32
C TRP A 89 1.45 -6.15 12.74
N SER A 90 0.73 -7.19 12.33
CA SER A 90 -0.65 -7.44 12.75
C SER A 90 -0.86 -8.90 13.11
N GLY A 91 -1.45 -9.13 14.28
CA GLY A 91 -1.95 -10.42 14.75
C GLY A 91 -3.46 -10.57 14.62
N GLN A 92 -4.13 -9.73 13.82
CA GLN A 92 -5.61 -9.65 13.77
C GLN A 92 -6.33 -10.97 13.44
N PHE A 93 -5.63 -11.92 12.81
CA PHE A 93 -6.18 -13.22 12.40
C PHE A 93 -5.93 -14.33 13.44
N GLY A 94 -5.60 -13.97 14.67
CA GLY A 94 -5.42 -14.87 15.79
C GLY A 94 -4.01 -15.47 15.93
N PRO A 95 -3.78 -16.25 17.00
CA PRO A 95 -2.46 -16.79 17.32
C PRO A 95 -1.84 -17.59 16.17
N GLY A 96 -0.57 -17.32 15.87
CA GLY A 96 0.17 -17.99 14.79
C GLY A 96 -0.22 -17.58 13.37
N ASN A 97 -1.10 -16.58 13.20
CA ASN A 97 -1.48 -16.01 11.91
C ASN A 97 -1.06 -14.54 11.79
N GLY A 98 0.03 -14.18 12.48
CA GLY A 98 0.62 -12.85 12.38
C GLY A 98 1.32 -12.64 11.04
N PHE A 99 1.44 -11.39 10.64
CA PHE A 99 2.12 -10.98 9.42
C PHE A 99 2.68 -9.57 9.56
N THR A 100 3.74 -9.30 8.80
CA THR A 100 4.33 -7.97 8.66
C THR A 100 4.04 -7.44 7.26
N THR A 101 3.50 -6.22 7.20
CA THR A 101 3.37 -5.46 5.95
C THR A 101 4.40 -4.34 5.95
N PHE A 102 5.13 -4.17 4.86
CA PHE A 102 5.98 -3.01 4.66
C PHE A 102 5.23 -1.92 3.90
N SER A 103 5.52 -0.67 4.19
CA SER A 103 5.21 0.45 3.30
C SER A 103 6.51 0.86 2.63
N VAL A 104 6.63 0.60 1.32
CA VAL A 104 7.86 0.87 0.54
C VAL A 104 7.56 2.02 -0.39
N VAL A 105 8.01 3.22 -0.02
CA VAL A 105 7.73 4.47 -0.73
C VAL A 105 8.91 4.87 -1.58
N ASN A 106 8.73 5.02 -2.89
CA ASN A 106 9.65 5.79 -3.73
C ASN A 106 9.16 7.25 -3.79
N ASN A 107 9.78 8.12 -3.00
CA ASN A 107 9.35 9.52 -2.87
C ASN A 107 9.57 10.31 -4.16
N ALA A 108 10.67 10.04 -4.88
CA ALA A 108 11.01 10.72 -6.13
C ALA A 108 9.97 10.47 -7.22
N ARG A 109 9.45 9.24 -7.28
CA ARG A 109 8.45 8.81 -8.28
C ARG A 109 7.00 8.90 -7.77
N ARG A 110 6.80 9.22 -6.49
CA ARG A 110 5.47 9.25 -5.83
C ARG A 110 4.74 7.92 -5.97
N LEU A 111 5.45 6.83 -5.67
CA LEU A 111 4.93 5.47 -5.76
C LEU A 111 5.07 4.75 -4.42
N ILE A 112 4.14 3.85 -4.12
CA ILE A 112 4.19 2.99 -2.93
C ILE A 112 3.79 1.56 -3.28
N ALA A 113 4.49 0.59 -2.69
CA ALA A 113 4.10 -0.82 -2.68
C ALA A 113 3.94 -1.32 -1.23
N TYR A 114 3.06 -2.30 -1.04
CA TYR A 114 2.75 -2.87 0.28
C TYR A 114 3.02 -4.38 0.33
N PRO A 115 4.28 -4.82 0.27
CA PRO A 115 4.59 -6.24 0.37
C PRO A 115 4.27 -6.76 1.78
N ALA A 116 3.70 -7.95 1.88
CA ALA A 116 3.29 -8.55 3.15
C ALA A 116 3.74 -10.00 3.25
N TYR A 117 4.23 -10.38 4.42
CA TYR A 117 4.75 -11.72 4.69
C TYR A 117 4.25 -12.21 6.04
N THR A 118 3.74 -13.43 6.07
CA THR A 118 3.29 -14.07 7.30
C THR A 118 4.49 -14.50 8.14
N ASP A 119 4.30 -14.57 9.46
CA ASP A 119 5.34 -15.05 10.37
C ASP A 119 5.80 -16.47 10.01
N LYS A 120 4.88 -17.31 9.51
CA LYS A 120 5.15 -18.69 9.06
C LYS A 120 6.09 -18.76 7.86
N GLU A 121 5.97 -17.82 6.92
CA GLU A 121 6.77 -17.82 5.70
C GLU A 121 8.24 -17.49 5.96
N VAL A 122 8.49 -16.65 6.97
CA VAL A 122 9.83 -16.12 7.29
C VAL A 122 10.43 -16.71 8.56
N GLN A 123 9.71 -17.62 9.22
CA GLN A 123 10.13 -18.23 10.48
C GLN A 123 11.50 -18.89 10.33
N GLY A 124 12.35 -18.74 11.35
CA GLY A 124 13.65 -19.41 11.40
C GLY A 124 14.67 -18.94 10.35
N GLY A 125 14.47 -17.78 9.73
CA GLY A 125 15.37 -17.28 8.68
C GLY A 125 15.07 -17.84 7.30
N ASN A 126 13.91 -18.48 7.10
CA ASN A 126 13.49 -18.98 5.81
C ASN A 126 13.41 -17.85 4.78
N THR A 127 13.93 -18.15 3.58
CA THR A 127 13.75 -17.28 2.41
C THR A 127 12.42 -17.59 1.77
N VAL A 128 11.57 -16.56 1.62
CA VAL A 128 10.28 -16.66 0.94
C VAL A 128 10.51 -17.08 -0.52
N SER A 129 9.84 -18.16 -0.93
CA SER A 129 9.89 -18.67 -2.30
C SER A 129 8.51 -19.11 -2.77
N PRO A 130 8.10 -18.80 -4.01
CA PRO A 130 8.81 -17.94 -4.96
C PRO A 130 8.87 -16.48 -4.50
N ASN A 131 9.76 -15.70 -5.11
CA ASN A 131 9.76 -14.24 -4.98
C ASN A 131 8.39 -13.68 -5.37
N ARG A 132 7.98 -12.59 -4.74
CA ARG A 132 6.63 -12.01 -4.92
C ARG A 132 6.70 -10.64 -5.54
N SER A 133 5.76 -10.39 -6.44
CA SER A 133 5.48 -9.07 -6.97
C SER A 133 4.25 -8.48 -6.30
N TYR A 134 4.25 -7.17 -6.13
CA TYR A 134 3.11 -6.46 -5.53
C TYR A 134 2.72 -5.27 -6.38
N PRO A 135 1.41 -4.99 -6.48
CA PRO A 135 0.91 -3.83 -7.18
C PRO A 135 1.42 -2.55 -6.54
N VAL A 136 1.71 -1.59 -7.40
CA VAL A 136 2.22 -0.27 -7.01
C VAL A 136 1.08 0.73 -7.11
N GLN A 137 1.04 1.66 -6.15
CA GLN A 137 0.05 2.71 -6.09
C GLN A 137 0.68 4.09 -6.28
N ASN A 138 -0.08 4.99 -6.88
CA ASN A 138 0.29 6.41 -6.93
C ASN A 138 0.06 7.06 -5.57
N ILE A 139 1.00 7.89 -5.13
CA ILE A 139 0.83 8.77 -3.98
C ILE A 139 0.37 10.13 -4.50
N PRO A 140 -0.84 10.61 -4.11
CA PRO A 140 -1.36 11.91 -4.52
C PRO A 140 -0.38 13.05 -4.23
N LYS A 141 -0.47 14.12 -5.02
CA LYS A 141 0.29 15.36 -4.80
C LYS A 141 -0.30 16.18 -3.67
#